data_AF-A0A662IRR7-F1
#
_entry.id   AF-A0A662IRR7-F1
#
_cell.length_a   1.000
_cell.length_b   1.000
_cell.length_c   1.000
_cell.angle_alpha   90.00
_cell.angle_beta   90.00
_cell.angle_gamma   90.00
#
_symmetry.space_group_name_H-M   'P 1'
#
loop_
_entity.id
_entity.type
_entity.pdbx_description
1 polymer ?
#
loop_
_entity_poly.entity_id
_entity_poly.type
_entity_poly.pdbx_seq_one_letter_code
_entity_poly.pdbx_strand_id
1 'polypeptide(L)'
;MLLCFLIKMRNLPSKNLIELLDVSSLRKCMILKRLNRFVVEALAENKVIKLNIRNSGRLQKLLVKDFQALYKPKQFGKTSGYLIAIRVNDDYAIVDTNFQMTLWELLIDKELLPWLKGFKIKQRNVRLGESLVDYLLEKNDIRLLVEIKSATHVEDSIAMYPDAPTRRGRRHIDELAKLASRGFKTAVYFIAAHPHAKAFRIYREVDDELYQIALKAIRNGVDLKATKMFVTKNLKAMALTTPLPIIWH
;
A
#
# COMPACT_ATOMS: atom_id res chain seq x y z
N MET A 1 5.29 -17.93 -22.61
CA MET A 1 4.35 -17.26 -21.69
C MET A 1 4.95 -16.03 -21.00
N LEU A 2 6.20 -16.08 -20.52
CA LEU A 2 6.92 -14.95 -19.91
C LEU A 2 7.11 -13.74 -20.86
N LEU A 3 7.36 -14.00 -22.15
CA LEU A 3 7.61 -12.95 -23.16
C LEU A 3 6.37 -12.09 -23.47
N CYS A 4 5.17 -12.67 -23.56
CA CYS A 4 3.92 -11.91 -23.71
C CYS A 4 3.60 -11.06 -22.47
N PHE A 5 3.99 -11.51 -21.27
CA PHE A 5 3.79 -10.78 -20.02
C PHE A 5 4.74 -9.56 -19.93
N LEU A 6 6.00 -9.73 -20.34
CA LEU A 6 6.99 -8.65 -20.45
C LEU A 6 6.56 -7.57 -21.46
N ILE A 7 5.92 -7.95 -22.58
CA ILE A 7 5.38 -7.01 -23.57
C ILE A 7 4.22 -6.19 -22.98
N LYS A 8 3.32 -6.80 -22.20
CA LYS A 8 2.25 -6.08 -21.46
C LYS A 8 2.79 -5.12 -20.39
N MET A 9 3.92 -5.43 -19.76
CA MET A 9 4.54 -4.55 -18.75
C MET A 9 5.20 -3.29 -19.33
N ARG A 10 5.58 -3.28 -20.62
CA ARG A 10 6.21 -2.10 -21.24
C ARG A 10 5.25 -0.92 -21.43
N ASN A 11 3.95 -1.19 -21.56
CA ASN A 11 2.92 -0.18 -21.84
C ASN A 11 1.73 -0.33 -20.87
N LEU A 12 1.89 0.03 -19.59
CA LEU A 12 0.72 0.40 -18.79
C LEU A 12 0.19 1.72 -19.38
N PRO A 13 -0.99 1.74 -20.01
CA PRO A 13 -1.47 2.94 -20.68
C PRO A 13 -1.67 4.06 -19.66
N SER A 14 -1.14 5.24 -19.97
CA SER A 14 -1.27 6.48 -19.18
C SER A 14 -2.72 6.86 -18.87
N LYS A 15 -3.69 6.34 -19.63
CA LYS A 15 -5.13 6.61 -19.50
C LYS A 15 -5.76 6.17 -18.16
N ASN A 16 -5.08 5.32 -17.39
CA ASN A 16 -5.61 4.83 -16.10
C ASN A 16 -4.92 5.45 -14.88
N LEU A 17 -3.96 6.35 -15.08
CA LEU A 17 -3.27 7.04 -14.00
C LEU A 17 -3.99 8.37 -13.72
N ILE A 18 -4.41 8.55 -12.47
CA ILE A 18 -5.20 9.72 -12.06
C ILE A 18 -4.53 10.46 -10.92
N GLU A 19 -4.68 11.79 -10.90
CA GLU A 19 -4.36 12.63 -9.75
C GLU A 19 -5.49 12.53 -8.73
N LEU A 20 -5.15 12.25 -7.47
CA LEU A 20 -6.09 12.16 -6.36
C LEU A 20 -6.06 13.38 -5.45
N LEU A 21 -4.85 13.90 -5.20
CA LEU A 21 -4.63 14.92 -4.19
C LEU A 21 -3.38 15.74 -4.50
N ASP A 22 -3.49 17.05 -4.35
CA ASP A 22 -2.33 17.94 -4.25
C ASP A 22 -1.73 17.86 -2.84
N VAL A 23 -0.45 17.51 -2.75
CA VAL A 23 0.27 17.36 -1.48
C VAL A 23 1.37 18.41 -1.29
N SER A 24 1.22 19.58 -1.92
CA SER A 24 2.13 20.73 -1.77
C SER A 24 2.27 21.23 -0.32
N SER A 25 1.30 20.92 0.55
CA SER A 25 1.36 21.21 1.99
C SER A 25 2.37 20.35 2.77
N LEU A 26 2.87 19.25 2.19
CA LEU A 26 3.91 18.45 2.81
C LEU A 26 5.26 19.16 2.77
N ARG A 27 6.02 19.03 3.85
CA ARG A 27 7.35 19.64 3.98
C ARG A 27 8.43 18.66 3.56
N LYS A 28 9.51 19.18 2.99
CA LYS A 28 10.69 18.40 2.61
C LYS A 28 11.63 18.22 3.80
N CYS A 29 12.27 17.07 3.88
CA CYS A 29 13.36 16.79 4.80
C CYS A 29 14.38 15.82 4.15
N MET A 30 15.49 15.59 4.82
CA MET A 30 16.50 14.61 4.42
C MET A 30 16.69 13.58 5.53
N ILE A 31 16.62 12.29 5.20
CA ILE A 31 16.73 11.20 6.17
C ILE A 31 18.15 11.17 6.74
N LEU A 32 18.29 11.10 8.07
CA LEU A 32 19.57 10.95 8.75
C LEU A 32 19.79 9.51 9.19
N LYS A 33 18.87 8.97 9.98
CA LYS A 33 18.90 7.57 10.44
C LYS A 33 17.55 7.11 10.98
N ARG A 34 17.23 5.84 10.78
CA ARG A 34 16.10 5.19 11.47
C ARG A 34 16.51 4.87 12.90
N LEU A 35 15.80 5.42 13.89
CA LEU A 35 16.09 5.16 15.31
C LEU A 35 15.49 3.85 15.78
N ASN A 36 14.26 3.55 15.35
CA ASN A 36 13.56 2.32 15.64
C ASN A 36 12.42 2.09 14.63
N ARG A 37 11.59 1.07 14.86
CA ARG A 37 10.49 0.73 13.92
C ARG A 37 9.48 1.88 13.71
N PHE A 38 9.36 2.81 14.65
CA PHE A 38 8.35 3.89 14.65
C PHE A 38 8.93 5.30 14.50
N VAL A 39 10.25 5.49 14.52
CA VAL A 39 10.86 6.83 14.52
C VAL A 39 12.08 6.89 13.59
N VAL A 40 12.13 7.95 12.79
CA VAL A 40 13.30 8.35 12.00
C VAL A 40 13.76 9.75 12.41
N GLU A 41 15.06 9.98 12.39
CA GLU A 41 15.65 11.32 12.44
C GLU A 41 15.85 11.85 11.03
N ALA A 42 15.51 13.12 10.82
CA ALA A 42 15.64 13.80 9.56
C ALA A 42 16.12 15.24 9.76
N LEU A 43 16.81 15.80 8.77
CA LEU A 43 17.15 17.21 8.69
C LEU A 43 16.06 17.96 7.95
N ALA A 44 15.45 18.96 8.59
CA ALA A 44 14.48 19.87 7.96
C ALA A 44 14.77 21.29 8.42
N GLU A 45 14.82 22.26 7.50
CA GLU A 45 15.08 23.69 7.82
C GLU A 45 16.31 23.87 8.74
N ASN A 46 17.41 23.15 8.44
CA ASN A 46 18.66 23.12 9.21
C ASN A 46 18.53 22.62 10.67
N LYS A 47 17.43 21.95 11.01
CA LYS A 47 17.20 21.36 12.33
C LYS A 47 17.03 19.85 12.24
N VAL A 48 17.63 19.13 13.17
CA VAL A 48 17.37 17.70 13.35
C VAL A 48 16.01 17.54 14.02
N ILE A 49 15.09 16.87 13.32
CA ILE A 49 13.75 16.57 13.78
C ILE A 49 13.52 15.06 13.85
N LYS A 50 12.55 14.65 14.67
CA LYS A 50 12.09 13.25 14.73
C LYS A 50 10.74 13.14 14.07
N LEU A 51 10.56 12.15 13.21
CA LEU A 51 9.30 11.86 12.51
C LEU A 51 8.80 10.48 12.85
N ASN A 52 7.49 10.34 12.98
CA ASN A 52 6.84 9.04 13.20
C ASN A 52 6.75 8.26 11.88
N ILE A 53 7.08 6.98 11.92
CA ILE A 53 6.89 6.01 10.84
C ILE A 53 5.63 5.20 11.15
N ARG A 54 4.58 5.38 10.34
CA ARG A 54 3.36 4.56 10.39
C ARG A 54 3.41 3.46 9.35
N ASN A 55 4.42 2.61 9.47
CA ASN A 55 4.60 1.42 8.64
C ASN A 55 5.47 0.42 9.41
N SER A 56 4.95 -0.78 9.65
CA SER A 56 5.68 -1.82 10.38
C SER A 56 6.75 -2.53 9.54
N GLY A 57 6.80 -2.26 8.24
CA GLY A 57 7.79 -2.81 7.33
C GLY A 57 9.23 -2.40 7.65
N ARG A 58 10.15 -3.16 7.08
CA ARG A 58 11.59 -2.92 7.17
C ARG A 58 12.00 -1.68 6.37
N LEU A 59 11.35 -1.40 5.24
CA LEU A 59 11.63 -0.21 4.41
C LEU A 59 13.14 -0.01 4.11
N GLN A 60 13.92 -1.10 4.05
CA GLN A 60 15.39 -1.05 4.07
C GLN A 60 15.99 -0.28 2.88
N LYS A 61 15.37 -0.40 1.69
CA LYS A 61 15.78 0.32 0.48
C LYS A 61 15.27 1.77 0.41
N LEU A 62 14.42 2.18 1.33
CA LEU A 62 13.79 3.51 1.33
C LEU A 62 14.28 4.38 2.48
N LEU A 63 14.40 3.86 3.71
CA LEU A 63 14.93 4.59 4.87
C LEU A 63 16.47 4.63 4.87
N VAL A 64 17.04 5.16 3.79
CA VAL A 64 18.49 5.30 3.58
C VAL A 64 18.91 6.72 3.94
N LYS A 65 20.10 6.86 4.54
CA LYS A 65 20.69 8.16 4.86
C LYS A 65 20.78 9.03 3.59
N ASP A 66 20.58 10.33 3.76
CA ASP A 66 20.65 11.38 2.74
C ASP A 66 19.53 11.33 1.68
N PHE A 67 18.61 10.37 1.77
CA PHE A 67 17.43 10.36 0.91
C PHE A 67 16.51 11.53 1.27
N GLN A 68 16.06 12.27 0.26
CA GLN A 68 15.04 13.29 0.43
C GLN A 68 13.69 12.62 0.74
N ALA A 69 12.89 13.24 1.60
CA ALA A 69 11.57 12.76 1.97
C ALA A 69 10.57 13.91 2.12
N LEU A 70 9.29 13.54 2.23
CA LEU A 70 8.17 14.40 2.52
C LEU A 70 7.57 14.00 3.86
N TYR A 71 7.24 14.99 4.68
CA TYR A 71 6.60 14.78 5.97
C TYR A 71 5.43 15.73 6.19
N LYS A 72 4.45 15.27 6.97
CA LYS A 72 3.33 16.10 7.45
C LYS A 72 3.67 16.61 8.85
N PRO A 73 3.80 17.93 9.06
CA PRO A 73 4.08 18.48 10.39
C PRO A 73 2.90 18.25 11.34
N LYS A 74 3.19 18.22 12.64
CA LYS A 74 2.18 18.25 13.70
C LYS A 74 2.55 19.26 14.77
N GLN A 75 1.54 19.84 15.41
CA GLN A 75 1.73 20.85 16.44
C GLN A 75 2.13 20.26 17.80
N PHE A 76 1.64 19.05 18.12
CA PHE A 76 1.81 18.45 19.46
C PHE A 76 2.41 17.04 19.43
N GLY A 77 3.07 16.67 20.53
CA GLY A 77 3.59 15.33 20.80
C GLY A 77 5.11 15.17 20.63
N LYS A 78 5.63 13.97 20.92
CA LYS A 78 7.08 13.69 21.01
C LYS A 78 7.87 13.74 19.68
N THR A 79 7.19 13.89 18.54
CA THR A 79 7.81 13.95 17.22
C THR A 79 7.35 15.24 16.53
N SER A 80 8.04 15.69 15.49
CA SER A 80 7.68 16.91 14.74
C SER A 80 6.63 16.66 13.65
N GLY A 81 6.32 15.38 13.35
CA GLY A 81 5.38 15.02 12.30
C GLY A 81 5.34 13.53 11.99
N TYR A 82 4.78 13.22 10.82
CA TYR A 82 4.70 11.89 10.21
C TYR A 82 5.49 11.88 8.91
N LEU A 83 6.37 10.89 8.74
CA LEU A 83 7.04 10.66 7.47
C LEU A 83 6.04 10.09 6.47
N ILE A 84 5.80 10.79 5.36
CA ILE A 84 4.74 10.44 4.40
C ILE A 84 5.28 9.66 3.20
N ALA A 85 6.32 10.20 2.55
CA ALA A 85 6.87 9.63 1.33
C ALA A 85 8.38 9.85 1.26
N ILE A 86 9.09 8.97 0.56
CA ILE A 86 10.54 9.04 0.38
C ILE A 86 10.84 9.09 -1.11
N ARG A 87 11.75 9.98 -1.50
CA ARG A 87 12.13 10.19 -2.88
C ARG A 87 12.82 8.95 -3.44
N VAL A 88 12.39 8.53 -4.63
CA VAL A 88 13.00 7.47 -5.42
C VAL A 88 13.12 8.00 -6.84
N ASN A 89 14.35 8.26 -7.29
CA ASN A 89 14.64 9.04 -8.49
C ASN A 89 13.96 10.42 -8.43
N ASP A 90 13.03 10.72 -9.34
CA ASP A 90 12.34 12.00 -9.39
C ASP A 90 11.05 12.05 -8.56
N ASP A 91 10.41 10.90 -8.38
CA ASP A 91 9.13 10.77 -7.69
C ASP A 91 9.33 10.26 -6.25
N TYR A 92 8.24 9.92 -5.55
CA TYR A 92 8.29 9.45 -4.17
C TYR A 92 7.46 8.18 -3.98
N ALA A 93 8.05 7.20 -3.29
CA ALA A 93 7.35 6.06 -2.72
C ALA A 93 6.61 6.50 -1.46
N ILE A 94 5.33 6.14 -1.34
CA ILE A 94 4.53 6.49 -0.16
C ILE A 94 4.80 5.45 0.92
N VAL A 95 5.39 5.85 2.04
CA VAL A 95 5.73 4.93 3.12
C VAL A 95 4.68 4.90 4.23
N ASP A 96 3.87 5.96 4.37
CA ASP A 96 2.86 6.06 5.42
C ASP A 96 1.58 5.30 5.07
N THR A 97 1.26 4.24 5.83
CA THR A 97 0.09 3.39 5.52
C THR A 97 -1.23 4.12 5.73
N ASN A 98 -1.29 5.07 6.66
CA ASN A 98 -2.50 5.87 6.86
C ASN A 98 -2.76 6.77 5.65
N PHE A 99 -1.71 7.38 5.07
CA PHE A 99 -1.85 8.17 3.86
C PHE A 99 -2.23 7.30 2.66
N GLN A 100 -1.67 6.10 2.54
CA GLN A 100 -2.11 5.12 1.52
C GLN A 100 -3.60 4.78 1.67
N MET A 101 -4.09 4.54 2.89
CA MET A 101 -5.51 4.31 3.17
C MET A 101 -6.36 5.53 2.80
N THR A 102 -5.94 6.75 3.14
CA THR A 102 -6.65 7.98 2.72
C THR A 102 -6.78 8.09 1.20
N LEU A 103 -5.71 7.81 0.44
CA LEU A 103 -5.78 7.81 -1.02
C LEU A 103 -6.67 6.71 -1.57
N TRP A 104 -6.67 5.53 -0.94
CA TRP A 104 -7.56 4.43 -1.31
C TRP A 104 -9.03 4.79 -1.07
N GLU A 105 -9.35 5.42 0.06
CA GLU A 105 -10.70 5.91 0.35
C GLU A 105 -11.19 6.89 -0.70
N LEU A 106 -10.34 7.83 -1.14
CA LEU A 106 -10.66 8.77 -2.23
C LEU A 106 -10.99 8.04 -3.55
N LEU A 107 -10.34 6.91 -3.83
CA LEU A 107 -10.66 6.09 -5.01
C LEU A 107 -12.05 5.46 -4.92
N ILE A 108 -12.45 5.01 -3.72
CA ILE A 108 -13.78 4.44 -3.47
C ILE A 108 -14.85 5.52 -3.57
N ASP A 109 -14.65 6.65 -2.88
CA ASP A 109 -15.61 7.73 -2.81
C ASP A 109 -15.91 8.32 -4.18
N LYS A 110 -14.87 8.48 -5.01
CA LYS A 110 -14.97 8.98 -6.39
C LYS A 110 -15.33 7.88 -7.41
N GLU A 111 -15.54 6.65 -6.98
CA GLU A 111 -15.87 5.48 -7.82
C GLU A 111 -14.87 5.22 -8.96
N LEU A 112 -13.59 5.47 -8.69
CA LEU A 112 -12.52 5.41 -9.68
C LEU A 112 -11.93 4.00 -9.83
N LEU A 113 -12.36 3.03 -9.02
CA LEU A 113 -12.01 1.62 -9.16
C LEU A 113 -13.16 0.86 -9.83
N PRO A 114 -13.05 0.46 -11.11
CA PRO A 114 -14.14 -0.17 -11.83
C PRO A 114 -14.72 -1.42 -11.14
N TRP A 115 -13.86 -2.24 -10.53
CA TRP A 115 -14.27 -3.46 -9.81
C TRP A 115 -14.99 -3.19 -8.48
N LEU A 116 -14.95 -1.96 -7.97
CA LEU A 116 -15.68 -1.51 -6.78
C LEU A 116 -16.74 -0.44 -7.10
N LYS A 117 -17.09 -0.24 -8.38
CA LYS A 117 -18.05 0.79 -8.76
C LYS A 117 -19.40 0.62 -8.04
N GLY A 118 -19.84 1.68 -7.37
CA GLY A 118 -21.05 1.72 -6.55
C GLY A 118 -20.92 1.14 -5.13
N PHE A 119 -19.77 0.57 -4.74
CA PHE A 119 -19.52 0.25 -3.34
C PHE A 119 -19.17 1.51 -2.55
N LYS A 120 -19.66 1.60 -1.31
CA LYS A 120 -19.31 2.65 -0.34
C LYS A 120 -18.73 2.03 0.92
N ILE A 121 -17.90 2.80 1.63
CA ILE A 121 -17.35 2.37 2.92
C ILE A 121 -18.46 2.41 3.96
N LYS A 122 -18.91 1.25 4.40
CA LYS A 122 -19.92 1.12 5.47
C LYS A 122 -19.30 1.22 6.85
N GLN A 123 -18.15 0.57 7.03
CA GLN A 123 -17.47 0.51 8.33
C GLN A 123 -15.96 0.34 8.14
N ARG A 124 -15.18 0.91 9.06
CA ARG A 124 -13.72 0.69 9.21
C ARG A 124 -13.43 -0.20 10.41
N ASN A 125 -12.30 -0.89 10.41
CA ASN A 125 -11.82 -1.71 11.54
C ASN A 125 -12.87 -2.72 12.03
N VAL A 126 -13.37 -3.53 11.11
CA VAL A 126 -14.43 -4.52 11.36
C VAL A 126 -13.84 -5.66 12.17
N ARG A 127 -14.41 -5.94 13.33
CA ARG A 127 -13.96 -7.03 14.18
C ARG A 127 -14.34 -8.38 13.58
N LEU A 128 -13.34 -9.24 13.36
CA LEU A 128 -13.49 -10.61 12.90
C LEU A 128 -12.71 -11.52 13.84
N GLY A 129 -13.41 -12.13 14.80
CA GLY A 129 -12.78 -12.88 15.88
C GLY A 129 -11.82 -12.00 16.70
N GLU A 130 -10.53 -12.32 16.64
CA GLU A 130 -9.44 -11.59 17.30
C GLU A 130 -8.73 -10.56 16.40
N SER A 131 -9.11 -10.48 15.13
CA SER A 131 -8.53 -9.55 14.18
C SER A 131 -9.46 -8.38 13.88
N LEU A 132 -8.87 -7.32 13.34
CA LEU A 132 -9.58 -6.19 12.76
C LEU A 132 -9.27 -6.19 11.27
N VAL A 133 -10.31 -6.32 10.46
CA VAL A 133 -10.26 -6.15 9.01
C VAL A 133 -10.48 -4.68 8.68
N ASP A 134 -9.69 -4.13 7.76
CA ASP A 134 -9.65 -2.67 7.56
C ASP A 134 -11.01 -2.08 7.16
N TYR A 135 -11.75 -2.70 6.23
CA TYR A 135 -13.00 -2.14 5.70
C TYR A 135 -14.11 -3.19 5.48
N LEU A 136 -15.34 -2.75 5.70
CA LEU A 136 -16.55 -3.33 5.14
C LEU A 136 -17.13 -2.36 4.12
N LEU A 137 -17.22 -2.79 2.87
CA LEU A 137 -17.89 -2.08 1.80
C LEU A 137 -19.31 -2.63 1.58
N GLU A 138 -20.23 -1.77 1.14
CA GLU A 138 -21.61 -2.17 0.83
C GLU A 138 -22.10 -1.56 -0.50
N LYS A 139 -22.85 -2.35 -1.26
CA LYS A 139 -23.58 -1.95 -2.49
C LYS A 139 -24.83 -2.80 -2.63
N ASN A 140 -26.02 -2.19 -2.61
CA ASN A 140 -27.31 -2.91 -2.80
C ASN A 140 -27.38 -4.20 -1.97
N ASP A 141 -27.18 -4.08 -0.65
CA ASP A 141 -27.10 -5.19 0.33
C ASP A 141 -25.96 -6.20 0.15
N ILE A 142 -25.15 -6.07 -0.90
CA ILE A 142 -23.93 -6.85 -1.07
C ILE A 142 -22.84 -6.27 -0.19
N ARG A 143 -22.33 -7.09 0.73
CA ARG A 143 -21.23 -6.76 1.64
C ARG A 143 -19.92 -7.37 1.17
N LEU A 144 -18.85 -6.58 1.21
CA LEU A 144 -17.49 -6.98 0.85
C LEU A 144 -16.51 -6.56 1.95
N LEU A 145 -15.85 -7.54 2.57
CA LEU A 145 -14.75 -7.27 3.50
C LEU A 145 -13.46 -7.05 2.72
N VAL A 146 -12.73 -5.99 3.04
CA VAL A 146 -11.47 -5.65 2.36
C VAL A 146 -10.38 -5.41 3.38
N GLU A 147 -9.28 -6.14 3.24
CA GLU A 147 -8.03 -5.91 3.98
C GLU A 147 -7.02 -5.22 3.07
N ILE A 148 -6.42 -4.12 3.53
CA ILE A 148 -5.41 -3.37 2.79
C ILE A 148 -4.01 -3.78 3.26
N LYS A 149 -3.10 -4.02 2.31
CA LYS A 149 -1.69 -4.34 2.59
C LYS A 149 -0.76 -3.39 1.85
N SER A 150 0.25 -2.87 2.54
CA SER A 150 1.25 -1.97 1.95
C SER A 150 2.38 -2.76 1.31
N ALA A 151 2.68 -2.50 0.03
CA ALA A 151 3.77 -3.11 -0.72
C ALA A 151 4.70 -2.00 -1.27
N THR A 152 5.73 -1.66 -0.49
CA THR A 152 6.69 -0.60 -0.83
C THR A 152 8.00 -1.13 -1.41
N HIS A 153 8.29 -2.42 -1.20
CA HIS A 153 9.46 -3.08 -1.77
C HIS A 153 9.25 -3.36 -3.26
N VAL A 154 10.16 -2.91 -4.11
CA VAL A 154 10.12 -3.14 -5.55
C VAL A 154 11.46 -3.66 -6.03
N GLU A 155 11.43 -4.71 -6.86
CA GLU A 155 12.57 -5.20 -7.64
C GLU A 155 12.07 -5.52 -9.04
N ASP A 156 12.85 -5.16 -10.06
CA ASP A 156 12.49 -5.35 -11.47
C ASP A 156 11.09 -4.85 -11.85
N SER A 157 10.69 -3.70 -11.27
CA SER A 157 9.35 -3.10 -11.42
C SER A 157 8.20 -3.92 -10.85
N ILE A 158 8.47 -4.96 -10.05
CA ILE A 158 7.47 -5.78 -9.38
C ILE A 158 7.43 -5.37 -7.91
N ALA A 159 6.28 -4.86 -7.46
CA ALA A 159 6.03 -4.60 -6.04
C ALA A 159 5.77 -5.90 -5.29
N MET A 160 6.27 -5.98 -4.05
CA MET A 160 6.26 -7.21 -3.28
C MET A 160 5.73 -7.01 -1.88
N TYR A 161 4.99 -8.00 -1.38
CA TYR A 161 4.56 -8.09 0.01
C TYR A 161 4.73 -9.52 0.52
N PRO A 162 5.25 -9.74 1.74
CA PRO A 162 5.67 -8.73 2.69
C PRO A 162 7.18 -8.41 2.55
N ASP A 163 7.65 -7.34 3.21
CA ASP A 163 9.08 -7.02 3.27
C ASP A 163 9.78 -7.62 4.51
N ALA A 164 9.02 -8.35 5.34
CA ALA A 164 9.48 -9.20 6.44
C ALA A 164 8.42 -10.28 6.75
N PRO A 165 8.79 -11.44 7.33
CA PRO A 165 7.81 -12.46 7.73
C PRO A 165 6.70 -11.88 8.63
N THR A 166 5.44 -12.25 8.38
CA THR A 166 4.29 -11.59 9.04
C THR A 166 3.18 -12.55 9.47
N ARG A 167 3.22 -12.95 10.76
CA ARG A 167 2.15 -13.75 11.37
C ARG A 167 0.78 -13.06 11.30
N ARG A 168 0.74 -11.74 11.47
CA ARG A 168 -0.50 -10.96 11.39
C ARG A 168 -1.07 -10.96 9.97
N GLY A 169 -0.21 -10.80 8.96
CA GLY A 169 -0.64 -10.87 7.55
C GLY A 169 -1.23 -12.24 7.21
N ARG A 170 -0.53 -13.32 7.59
CA ARG A 170 -0.99 -14.71 7.42
C ARG A 170 -2.37 -14.92 8.05
N ARG A 171 -2.53 -14.54 9.32
CA ARG A 171 -3.80 -14.68 10.06
C ARG A 171 -4.96 -13.96 9.37
N HIS A 172 -4.77 -12.69 8.99
CA HIS A 172 -5.83 -11.91 8.35
C HIS A 172 -6.26 -12.53 7.00
N ILE A 173 -5.32 -12.99 6.17
CA ILE A 173 -5.64 -13.62 4.89
C ILE A 173 -6.37 -14.95 5.09
N ASP A 174 -5.95 -15.78 6.06
CA ASP A 174 -6.60 -17.05 6.37
C ASP A 174 -8.02 -16.85 6.94
N GLU A 175 -8.25 -15.84 7.78
CA GLU A 175 -9.59 -15.48 8.27
C GLU A 175 -10.53 -15.06 7.14
N LEU A 176 -10.05 -14.23 6.19
CA LEU A 176 -10.82 -13.89 4.99
C LEU A 176 -11.10 -15.14 4.14
N ALA A 177 -10.14 -16.05 3.99
CA ALA A 177 -10.33 -17.29 3.25
C ALA A 177 -11.40 -18.21 3.87
N LYS A 178 -11.48 -18.26 5.21
CA LYS A 178 -12.52 -19.01 5.94
C LYS A 178 -13.92 -18.40 5.76
N LEU A 179 -14.01 -17.08 5.65
CA LEU A 179 -15.27 -16.40 5.34
C LEU A 179 -15.66 -16.60 3.87
N ALA A 180 -14.69 -16.50 2.95
CA ALA A 180 -14.91 -16.72 1.53
C ALA A 180 -15.47 -18.12 1.24
N SER A 181 -14.91 -19.16 1.88
CA SER A 181 -15.42 -20.52 1.77
C SER A 181 -16.84 -20.72 2.32
N ARG A 182 -17.36 -19.76 3.09
CA ARG A 182 -18.73 -19.74 3.62
C ARG A 182 -19.67 -18.85 2.79
N GLY A 183 -19.21 -18.35 1.65
CA GLY A 183 -19.99 -17.52 0.72
C GLY A 183 -19.93 -16.02 0.96
N PHE A 184 -19.15 -15.53 1.93
CA PHE A 184 -18.95 -14.10 2.13
C PHE A 184 -17.99 -13.53 1.09
N LYS A 185 -18.27 -12.34 0.54
CA LYS A 185 -17.31 -11.69 -0.36
C LYS A 185 -16.18 -11.07 0.46
N THR A 186 -14.95 -11.40 0.10
CA THR A 186 -13.75 -10.89 0.77
C THR A 186 -12.68 -10.55 -0.26
N ALA A 187 -11.86 -9.55 0.04
CA ALA A 187 -10.75 -9.15 -0.80
C ALA A 187 -9.51 -8.78 0.04
N VAL A 188 -8.34 -9.03 -0.54
CA VAL A 188 -7.07 -8.47 -0.08
C VAL A 188 -6.58 -7.51 -1.15
N TYR A 189 -6.37 -6.26 -0.77
CA TYR A 189 -5.99 -5.18 -1.67
C TYR A 189 -4.58 -4.67 -1.35
N PHE A 190 -3.64 -4.94 -2.23
CA PHE A 190 -2.25 -4.50 -2.08
C PHE A 190 -2.05 -3.12 -2.69
N ILE A 191 -1.52 -2.20 -1.90
CA ILE A 191 -1.09 -0.89 -2.39
C ILE A 191 0.41 -0.96 -2.69
N ALA A 192 0.71 -1.10 -3.98
CA ALA A 192 2.06 -0.98 -4.54
C ALA A 192 2.48 0.50 -4.51
N ALA A 193 2.92 0.96 -3.34
CA ALA A 193 3.11 2.35 -2.99
C ALA A 193 4.45 2.92 -3.50
N HIS A 194 4.80 2.66 -4.76
CA HIS A 194 6.11 2.95 -5.34
C HIS A 194 6.00 3.37 -6.82
N PRO A 195 6.72 4.43 -7.26
CA PRO A 195 6.60 4.99 -8.62
C PRO A 195 7.03 4.03 -9.73
N HIS A 196 7.92 3.07 -9.46
CA HIS A 196 8.34 2.07 -10.46
C HIS A 196 7.52 0.77 -10.48
N ALA A 197 6.50 0.63 -9.63
CA ALA A 197 5.66 -0.56 -9.65
C ALA A 197 4.87 -0.65 -10.97
N LYS A 198 4.97 -1.81 -11.64
CA LYS A 198 4.25 -2.17 -12.88
C LYS A 198 3.52 -3.51 -12.75
N ALA A 199 3.88 -4.31 -11.76
CA ALA A 199 3.21 -5.55 -11.39
C ALA A 199 3.30 -5.75 -9.87
N PHE A 200 2.63 -6.78 -9.36
CA PHE A 200 2.68 -7.17 -7.96
C PHE A 200 2.91 -8.67 -7.82
N ARG A 201 3.63 -9.09 -6.78
CA ARG A 201 3.68 -10.49 -6.35
C ARG A 201 3.76 -10.61 -4.83
N ILE A 202 3.39 -11.77 -4.30
CA ILE A 202 3.73 -12.13 -2.94
C ILE A 202 5.24 -12.45 -2.89
N TYR A 203 5.95 -11.96 -1.87
CA TYR A 203 7.39 -12.16 -1.70
C TYR A 203 7.64 -13.51 -1.01
N ARG A 204 7.50 -14.60 -1.77
CA ARG A 204 7.63 -15.98 -1.28
C ARG A 204 8.95 -16.24 -0.53
N GLU A 205 10.03 -15.66 -1.02
CA GLU A 205 11.39 -15.81 -0.48
C GLU A 205 11.51 -15.17 0.92
N VAL A 206 10.65 -14.22 1.26
CA VAL A 206 10.54 -13.63 2.59
C VAL A 206 9.54 -14.38 3.46
N ASP A 207 8.44 -14.84 2.89
CA ASP A 207 7.35 -15.49 3.62
C ASP A 207 6.61 -16.55 2.77
N ASP A 208 7.18 -17.76 2.69
CA ASP A 208 6.60 -18.87 1.91
C ASP A 208 5.24 -19.32 2.46
N GLU A 209 5.06 -19.28 3.78
CA GLU A 209 3.78 -19.64 4.41
C GLU A 209 2.67 -18.65 4.01
N LEU A 210 2.96 -17.35 3.97
CA LEU A 210 2.01 -16.36 3.46
C LEU A 210 1.68 -16.62 1.98
N TYR A 211 2.67 -17.01 1.17
CA TYR A 211 2.45 -17.38 -0.23
C TYR A 211 1.45 -18.54 -0.37
N GLN A 212 1.64 -19.62 0.39
CA GLN A 212 0.72 -20.77 0.39
C GLN A 212 -0.68 -20.38 0.89
N ILE A 213 -0.76 -19.54 1.93
CA ILE A 213 -2.04 -19.03 2.45
C ILE A 213 -2.74 -18.16 1.40
N ALA A 214 -2.02 -17.32 0.65
CA ALA A 214 -2.59 -16.49 -0.41
C ALA A 214 -3.14 -17.35 -1.56
N LEU A 215 -2.42 -18.41 -1.96
CA LEU A 215 -2.91 -19.38 -2.95
C LEU A 215 -4.19 -20.08 -2.49
N LYS A 216 -4.22 -20.53 -1.23
CA LYS A 216 -5.40 -21.15 -0.62
C LYS A 216 -6.57 -20.16 -0.54
N ALA A 217 -6.31 -18.90 -0.20
CA ALA A 217 -7.31 -17.85 -0.12
C ALA A 217 -8.01 -17.63 -1.46
N ILE A 218 -7.26 -17.57 -2.57
CA ILE A 218 -7.84 -17.46 -3.91
C ILE A 218 -8.73 -18.65 -4.23
N ARG A 219 -8.26 -19.88 -3.95
CA ARG A 219 -9.06 -21.10 -4.18
C ARG A 219 -10.37 -21.10 -3.37
N ASN A 220 -10.37 -20.47 -2.21
CA ASN A 220 -11.54 -20.31 -1.36
C ASN A 220 -12.43 -19.11 -1.75
N GLY A 221 -12.08 -18.34 -2.78
CA GLY A 221 -12.89 -17.24 -3.28
C GLY A 221 -12.52 -15.85 -2.78
N VAL A 222 -11.33 -15.67 -2.18
CA VAL A 222 -10.82 -14.32 -1.84
C VAL A 222 -10.33 -13.60 -3.09
N ASP A 223 -10.82 -12.39 -3.33
CA ASP A 223 -10.34 -11.54 -4.42
C ASP A 223 -9.00 -10.87 -4.05
N LEU A 224 -7.93 -11.23 -4.76
CA LEU A 224 -6.64 -10.53 -4.63
C LEU A 224 -6.51 -9.47 -5.73
N LYS A 225 -6.25 -8.23 -5.32
CA LYS A 225 -6.03 -7.08 -6.22
C LYS A 225 -4.82 -6.29 -5.75
N ALA A 226 -4.16 -5.60 -6.67
CA ALA A 226 -3.08 -4.68 -6.33
C ALA A 226 -3.26 -3.38 -7.12
N THR A 227 -2.91 -2.23 -6.55
CA THR A 227 -2.82 -0.98 -7.33
C THR A 227 -1.58 -0.18 -7.02
N LYS A 228 -1.13 0.57 -8.02
CA LYS A 228 -0.02 1.50 -7.89
C LYS A 228 -0.49 2.81 -7.26
N MET A 229 0.25 3.30 -6.27
CA MET A 229 0.15 4.66 -5.75
C MET A 229 1.54 5.26 -5.57
N PHE A 230 1.71 6.55 -5.85
CA PHE A 230 2.96 7.27 -5.61
C PHE A 230 2.72 8.77 -5.56
N VAL A 231 3.72 9.55 -5.16
CA VAL A 231 3.69 11.02 -5.26
C VAL A 231 4.68 11.46 -6.34
N THR A 232 4.27 12.36 -7.22
CA THR A 232 5.14 12.87 -8.29
C THR A 232 6.15 13.90 -7.76
N LYS A 233 7.17 14.22 -8.56
CA LYS A 233 8.08 15.35 -8.31
C LYS A 233 7.37 16.70 -8.10
N ASN A 234 6.19 16.86 -8.70
CA ASN A 234 5.34 18.05 -8.61
C ASN A 234 4.35 17.99 -7.44
N LEU A 235 4.56 17.08 -6.47
CA LEU A 235 3.74 16.95 -5.26
C LEU A 235 2.28 16.63 -5.55
N LYS A 236 2.03 15.76 -6.54
CA LYS A 236 0.70 15.19 -6.83
C LYS A 236 0.65 13.73 -6.43
N ALA A 237 -0.31 13.35 -5.60
CA ALA A 237 -0.56 11.96 -5.28
C ALA A 237 -1.33 11.30 -6.43
N MET A 238 -0.74 10.27 -7.01
CA MET A 238 -1.27 9.57 -8.17
C MET A 238 -1.68 8.14 -7.81
N ALA A 239 -2.70 7.63 -8.47
CA ALA A 239 -3.10 6.23 -8.37
C ALA A 239 -3.47 5.65 -9.73
N LEU A 240 -3.24 4.35 -9.90
CA LEU A 240 -3.75 3.60 -11.04
C LEU A 240 -5.18 3.11 -10.74
N THR A 241 -6.12 3.33 -11.65
CA THR A 241 -7.52 2.91 -11.50
C THR A 241 -7.74 1.44 -11.88
N THR A 242 -6.87 0.91 -12.73
CA THR A 242 -6.86 -0.49 -13.12
C THR A 242 -5.90 -1.28 -12.22
N PRO A 243 -6.29 -2.46 -11.70
CA PRO A 243 -5.39 -3.28 -10.91
C PRO A 243 -4.11 -3.64 -11.67
N LEU A 244 -2.98 -3.63 -10.95
CA LEU A 244 -1.73 -4.18 -11.44
C LEU A 244 -1.89 -5.70 -11.68
N PRO A 245 -1.19 -6.25 -12.69
CA PRO A 245 -1.15 -7.69 -12.86
C PRO A 245 -0.44 -8.35 -11.66
N ILE A 246 -1.03 -9.43 -11.15
CA ILE A 246 -0.47 -10.24 -10.06
C ILE A 246 0.27 -11.44 -10.67
N ILE A 247 1.52 -11.63 -10.26
CA ILE A 247 2.41 -12.68 -10.75
C ILE A 247 2.49 -13.80 -9.70
N TRP A 248 2.40 -15.05 -10.18
CA TRP A 248 2.56 -16.28 -9.39
C TRP A 248 3.71 -17.10 -9.96
N HIS A 249 4.59 -17.61 -9.09
CA HIS A 249 5.75 -18.44 -9.43
C HIS A 249 5.89 -19.62 -8.47
#